data_AF-A0A0H5D3F8-F1
#
_entry.id   AF-A0A0H5D3F8-F1
#
_cell.length_a   1.000
_cell.length_b   1.000
_cell.length_c   1.000
_cell.angle_alpha   90.00
_cell.angle_beta   90.00
_cell.angle_gamma   90.00
#
_symmetry.space_group_name_H-M   'P 1'
#
loop_
_entity.id
_entity.type
_entity.pdbx_description
1 polymer ?
#
loop_
_entity_poly.entity_id
_entity_poly.type
_entity_poly.pdbx_seq_one_letter_code
_entity_poly.pdbx_strand_id
1 'polypeptide(L)'
;MQDVLTQLSQLSRPRLLVQAAKAGLCHYHRDRHLGPILGANPLPRPAAAAVLLLDLERQCDHLRSGKDPAYSARSHIGVLIALMGEAENLHKIGTADAQSD
;
A
#
# COMPACT_ATOMS: atom_id res chain seq x y z
N MET A 1 -13.90 -2.56 13.45
CA MET A 1 -12.93 -2.72 12.35
C MET A 1 -12.91 -1.43 11.58
N GLN A 2 -11.83 -0.64 11.64
CA GLN A 2 -11.71 0.56 10.81
C GLN A 2 -11.46 0.14 9.37
N ASP A 3 -12.24 0.72 8.46
CA ASP A 3 -12.06 0.58 7.02
C ASP A 3 -10.61 0.92 6.63
N VAL A 4 -10.00 0.06 5.83
CA VAL A 4 -8.62 0.20 5.32
C VAL A 4 -8.44 1.57 4.66
N LEU A 5 -9.48 2.08 4.00
CA LEU A 5 -9.51 3.42 3.39
C LEU A 5 -9.42 4.55 4.42
N THR A 6 -10.05 4.37 5.58
CA THR A 6 -9.98 5.34 6.68
C THR A 6 -8.59 5.34 7.32
N GLN A 7 -7.97 4.16 7.49
CA GLN A 7 -6.60 4.06 8.00
C GLN A 7 -5.58 4.71 7.05
N LEU A 8 -5.74 4.52 5.73
CA LEU A 8 -4.93 5.19 4.72
C LEU A 8 -5.06 6.72 4.78
N SER A 9 -6.27 7.21 5.00
CA SER A 9 -6.56 8.66 5.10
C SER A 9 -5.92 9.32 6.32
N GLN A 10 -5.63 8.55 7.37
CA GLN A 10 -5.01 9.02 8.61
C GLN A 10 -3.47 9.02 8.56
N LEU A 11 -2.87 8.45 7.51
CA LEU A 11 -1.41 8.43 7.34
C LEU A 11 -0.88 9.85 7.09
N SER A 12 -0.32 10.46 8.13
CA SER A 12 0.38 11.75 8.03
C SER A 12 1.79 11.51 7.48
N ARG A 13 1.93 11.53 6.15
CA ARG A 13 3.21 11.30 5.46
C ARG A 13 3.80 12.59 4.88
N PRO A 14 5.14 12.72 4.83
CA PRO A 14 5.79 13.79 4.10
C PRO A 14 5.25 13.88 2.67
N ARG A 15 4.82 15.08 2.26
CA ARG A 15 4.16 15.30 0.96
C ARG A 15 4.95 14.73 -0.21
N LEU A 16 6.27 14.79 -0.16
CA LEU A 16 7.15 14.27 -1.21
C LEU A 16 6.98 12.75 -1.44
N LEU A 17 6.86 11.95 -0.37
CA LEU A 17 6.68 10.50 -0.48
C LEU A 17 5.33 10.16 -1.12
N VAL A 18 4.28 10.87 -0.71
CA VAL A 18 2.94 10.70 -1.27
C VAL A 18 2.91 11.08 -2.76
N GLN A 19 3.56 12.18 -3.14
CA GLN A 19 3.62 12.60 -4.55
C GLN A 19 4.42 11.61 -5.41
N ALA A 20 5.55 11.09 -4.91
CA ALA A 20 6.31 10.07 -5.59
C ALA A 20 5.50 8.78 -5.78
N ALA A 21 4.75 8.36 -4.74
CA ALA A 21 3.88 7.20 -4.84
C ALA A 21 2.74 7.41 -5.85
N LYS A 22 2.09 8.58 -5.85
CA LYS A 22 1.06 8.92 -6.84
C LYS A 22 1.59 8.89 -8.28
N ALA A 23 2.79 9.41 -8.51
CA ALA A 23 3.42 9.34 -9.83
C ALA A 23 3.74 7.91 -10.27
N GLY A 24 4.12 7.02 -9.33
CA GLY A 24 4.39 5.61 -9.60
C GLY A 24 3.14 4.73 -9.71
N LEU A 25 1.98 5.20 -9.23
CA LEU A 25 0.74 4.42 -9.18
C LEU A 25 0.25 3.98 -10.57
N CYS A 26 0.42 4.83 -11.59
CA CYS A 26 0.04 4.49 -12.97
C CYS A 26 0.83 3.31 -13.56
N HIS A 27 1.95 2.93 -12.94
CA HIS A 27 2.78 1.81 -13.36
C HIS A 27 2.60 0.56 -12.47
N TYR A 28 1.74 0.63 -11.46
CA TYR A 28 1.54 -0.46 -10.51
C TYR A 28 0.85 -1.66 -11.17
N HIS A 29 1.50 -2.82 -11.10
CA HIS A 29 0.94 -4.11 -11.52
C HIS A 29 1.00 -5.08 -10.34
N ARG A 30 -0.17 -5.51 -9.87
CA ARG A 30 -0.33 -6.38 -8.72
C ARG A 30 0.52 -7.64 -8.80
N ASP A 31 0.44 -8.36 -9.92
CA ASP A 31 1.12 -9.65 -10.10
C ASP A 31 2.64 -9.54 -10.08
N ARG A 32 3.19 -8.43 -10.57
CA ARG A 32 4.62 -8.20 -10.68
C ARG A 32 5.21 -7.56 -9.43
N HIS A 33 4.48 -6.62 -8.83
CA HIS A 33 5.04 -5.75 -7.79
C HIS A 33 4.69 -6.22 -6.38
N LEU A 34 3.51 -6.81 -6.18
CA LEU A 34 3.05 -7.15 -4.83
C LEU A 34 3.87 -8.30 -4.22
N GLY A 35 4.17 -9.32 -5.02
CA GLY A 35 4.91 -10.51 -4.57
C GLY A 35 6.28 -10.17 -3.97
N PRO A 36 7.15 -9.44 -4.70
CA PRO A 36 8.45 -9.01 -4.17
C PRO A 36 8.36 -8.08 -2.94
N ILE A 37 7.32 -7.25 -2.84
CA ILE A 37 7.13 -6.34 -1.69
C ILE A 37 6.73 -7.13 -0.43
N LEU A 38 5.80 -8.08 -0.57
CA LEU A 38 5.30 -8.87 0.55
C LEU A 38 6.17 -10.10 0.87
N GLY A 39 7.04 -10.51 -0.06
CA GLY A 39 7.75 -11.78 0.02
C GLY A 39 6.81 -13.01 -0.02
N ALA A 40 5.61 -12.85 -0.62
CA ALA A 40 4.55 -13.85 -0.57
C ALA A 40 4.22 -14.42 -1.96
N ASN A 41 4.10 -15.74 -2.05
CA ASN A 41 3.59 -16.47 -3.21
C ASN A 41 2.84 -17.73 -2.72
N PRO A 42 1.53 -17.92 -3.00
CA PRO A 42 0.65 -17.12 -3.86
C PRO A 42 0.29 -15.74 -3.27
N LEU A 43 -0.13 -14.81 -4.14
CA LEU A 43 -0.53 -13.47 -3.70
C LEU A 43 -1.79 -13.53 -2.83
N PRO A 44 -1.79 -12.85 -1.67
CA PRO A 44 -2.96 -12.80 -0.79
C PRO A 44 -4.13 -12.08 -1.47
N ARG A 45 -5.35 -12.24 -0.95
CA ARG A 45 -6.52 -11.45 -1.39
C ARG A 45 -6.30 -9.96 -1.12
N PRO A 46 -6.91 -9.04 -1.89
CA PRO A 46 -6.68 -7.59 -1.75
C PRO A 46 -6.85 -7.04 -0.34
N ALA A 47 -7.88 -7.49 0.39
CA ALA A 47 -8.09 -7.11 1.79
C ALA A 47 -6.93 -7.52 2.70
N ALA A 48 -6.44 -8.76 2.57
CA ALA A 48 -5.31 -9.26 3.36
C ALA A 48 -3.99 -8.60 2.93
N ALA A 49 -3.81 -8.36 1.62
CA ALA A 49 -2.66 -7.64 1.09
C ALA A 49 -2.56 -6.22 1.68
N ALA A 50 -3.68 -5.50 1.74
CA ALA A 50 -3.70 -4.15 2.27
C ALA A 50 -3.34 -4.09 3.76
N VAL A 51 -3.78 -5.07 4.56
CA VAL A 51 -3.38 -5.17 5.98
C VAL A 51 -1.86 -5.37 6.12
N LEU A 52 -1.29 -6.32 5.37
CA LEU A 52 0.16 -6.56 5.39
C LEU A 52 0.97 -5.34 4.94
N LEU A 53 0.48 -4.66 3.90
CA LEU A 53 1.11 -3.45 3.39
C LEU A 53 1.04 -2.30 4.41
N LEU A 54 -0.04 -2.17 5.20
CA LEU A 54 -0.13 -1.17 6.28
C LEU A 54 0.92 -1.42 7.36
N ASP A 55 1.20 -2.68 7.69
CA ASP A 55 2.24 -3.01 8.67
C ASP A 55 3.65 -2.72 8.14
N LEU A 56 3.93 -3.03 6.87
CA LEU A 56 5.18 -2.67 6.21
C LEU A 56 5.36 -1.15 6.13
N GLU A 57 4.28 -0.42 5.89
CA GLU A 57 4.28 1.04 5.84
C GLU A 57 4.66 1.62 7.20
N ARG A 58 4.03 1.13 8.29
CA ARG A 58 4.37 1.52 9.66
C ARG A 58 5.84 1.25 10.00
N GLN A 59 6.36 0.09 9.58
CA GLN A 59 7.79 -0.23 9.75
C GLN A 59 8.68 0.77 9.00
N CYS A 60 8.35 1.09 7.74
CA CYS A 60 9.11 2.07 6.97
C CYS A 60 9.07 3.47 7.59
N ASP A 61 7.92 3.89 8.14
CA ASP A 61 7.78 5.18 8.81
C ASP A 61 8.53 5.23 10.15
N HIS A 62 8.57 4.11 10.88
CA HIS A 62 9.38 3.97 12.09
C HIS A 62 10.88 4.15 11.79
N LEU A 63 11.40 3.41 10.79
CA LEU A 63 12.80 3.54 10.36
C LEU A 63 13.12 4.96 9.88
N ARG A 64 12.23 5.58 9.11
CA ARG A 64 12.36 6.97 8.64
C ARG A 64 12.45 7.96 9.80
N SER A 65 11.57 7.82 10.79
CA SER A 65 11.49 8.73 11.94
C SER A 65 12.65 8.54 12.91
N GLY A 66 13.15 7.30 13.04
CA GLY A 66 14.36 6.98 13.79
C GLY A 66 15.67 7.38 13.09
N LYS A 67 15.62 7.87 11.84
CA LYS A 67 16.79 8.10 10.99
C LYS A 67 17.69 6.86 10.87
N ASP A 68 17.06 5.70 10.85
CA ASP A 68 17.76 4.42 10.84
C ASP A 68 18.51 4.23 9.50
N PRO A 69 19.77 3.77 9.50
CA PRO A 69 20.53 3.52 8.27
C PRO A 69 19.92 2.43 7.38
N ALA A 70 19.08 1.54 7.91
CA ALA A 70 18.33 0.56 7.14
C ALA A 70 17.14 1.16 6.38
N TYR A 71 16.79 2.43 6.62
CA TYR A 71 15.69 3.09 5.93
C TYR A 71 15.98 3.25 4.44
N SER A 72 15.08 2.72 3.62
CA SER A 72 15.07 2.94 2.17
C SER A 72 13.83 3.69 1.73
N ALA A 73 14.02 4.92 1.27
CA ALA A 73 12.95 5.71 0.65
C ALA A 73 12.35 4.99 -0.57
N ARG A 74 13.17 4.29 -1.36
CA ARG A 74 12.70 3.49 -2.51
C ARG A 74 11.72 2.40 -2.06
N SER A 75 12.05 1.65 -1.02
CA SER A 75 11.16 0.61 -0.47
C SER A 75 9.88 1.21 0.09
N HIS A 76 9.97 2.30 0.86
CA HIS A 76 8.80 2.98 1.42
C HIS A 76 7.87 3.48 0.30
N ILE A 77 8.41 4.12 -0.74
CA ILE A 77 7.62 4.55 -1.91
C ILE A 77 6.94 3.33 -2.58
N GLY A 78 7.66 2.22 -2.76
CA GLY A 78 7.08 0.99 -3.31
C GLY A 78 5.89 0.46 -2.49
N VAL A 79 6.00 0.47 -1.16
CA VAL A 79 4.92 0.09 -0.25
C VAL A 79 3.73 1.03 -0.38
N LEU A 80 3.96 2.35 -0.44
CA LEU A 80 2.89 3.34 -0.62
C LEU A 80 2.18 3.19 -1.97
N ILE A 81 2.92 2.94 -3.05
CA ILE A 81 2.35 2.65 -4.38
C ILE A 81 1.44 1.43 -4.30
N ALA A 82 1.93 0.33 -3.71
CA ALA A 82 1.15 -0.89 -3.56
C ALA A 82 -0.09 -0.70 -2.69
N LEU A 83 0.01 0.08 -1.59
CA LEU A 83 -1.13 0.42 -0.75
C LEU A 83 -2.22 1.16 -1.51
N MET A 84 -1.85 2.19 -2.28
CA MET A 84 -2.80 2.96 -3.08
C MET A 84 -3.44 2.08 -4.17
N GLY A 85 -2.65 1.24 -4.84
CA GLY A 85 -3.14 0.31 -5.85
C GLY A 85 -4.10 -0.74 -5.29
N GLU A 86 -3.78 -1.34 -4.15
CA GLU A 86 -4.67 -2.31 -3.50
C GLU A 86 -5.93 -1.65 -2.94
N ALA A 87 -5.86 -0.40 -2.48
CA ALA A 87 -7.04 0.37 -2.09
C ALA A 87 -8.01 0.62 -3.26
N GLU A 88 -7.49 0.96 -4.45
CA GLU A 88 -8.29 1.06 -5.66
C GLU A 88 -8.91 -0.30 -6.05
N ASN A 89 -8.16 -1.39 -5.92
CA ASN A 89 -8.66 -2.73 -6.18
C ASN A 89 -9.79 -3.12 -5.22
N LEU A 90 -9.65 -2.81 -3.93
CA LEU A 90 -10.70 -3.02 -2.93
C LEU A 90 -11.97 -2.24 -3.26
N HIS A 91 -11.85 -0.98 -3.69
CA HIS A 91 -12.99 -0.16 -4.07
C HIS A 91 -13.71 -0.70 -5.33
N LYS A 92 -12.96 -1.19 -6.31
CA LYS A 92 -13.51 -1.85 -7.51
C LYS A 92 -14.26 -3.14 -7.16
N ILE A 93 -13.75 -3.93 -6.22
CA ILE A 93 -14.42 -5.16 -5.77
C ILE A 93 -15.73 -4.83 -5.03
N GLY A 94 -15.69 -3.87 -4.11
CA GLY A 94 -16.89 -3.47 -3.36
C GLY A 94 -18.00 -2.83 -4.21
N THR A 95 -17.65 -2.24 -5.37
CA THR A 95 -18.64 -1.70 -6.32
C THR A 95 -19.21 -2.77 -7.24
N ALA A 96 -18.43 -3.79 -7.62
CA ALA A 96 -18.92 -4.93 -8.40
C ALA A 96 -19.94 -5.78 -7.63
N ASP A 97 -19.75 -5.94 -6.32
CA ASP A 97 -20.69 -6.65 -5.44
C ASP A 97 -22.03 -5.89 -5.30
N ALA A 98 -22.03 -4.56 -5.45
CA ALA A 98 -23.23 -3.71 -5.34
C ALA A 98 -24.06 -3.60 -6.64
N GLN A 99 -23.56 -4.12 -7.76
CA GLN A 99 -24.19 -4.02 -9.09
C GLN A 99 -24.80 -5.35 -9.59
N SER A 100 -24.77 -6.38 -8.75
CA SER A 100 -25.27 -7.74 -9.06
C SER A 100 -26.61 -8.09 -8.39
N ASP A 101 -27.27 -7.13 -7.72
CA ASP A 101 -28.61 -7.24 -7.12
C ASP A 101 -29.67 -6.45 -7.92
#